data_AF-A0A0K1EFR1-F1
#
_entry.id   AF-A0A0K1EFR1-F1
#
_cell.length_a   1.000
_cell.length_b   1.000
_cell.length_c   1.000
_cell.angle_alpha   90.00
_cell.angle_beta   90.00
_cell.angle_gamma   90.00
#
_symmetry.space_group_name_H-M   'P 1'
#
loop_
_entity.id
_entity.type
_entity.pdbx_description
1 polymer ?
#
loop_
_entity_poly.entity_id
_entity_poly.type
_entity_poly.pdbx_seq_one_letter_code
_entity_poly.pdbx_strand_id
1 'polypeptide(L)'
;MNEARQLRCPACGSPVPLRDVNAAAVACPACRATITIPDALRHALSSHGASAVAGFAAVRAEAASAATERATKAEQERRGNQMYVIYAVAMVALMILSYAFSYARVPNWLGTLIFTPVMLLLIFAMLWYPMSGAGKGTPAPIVSPVAAPLTCPGCGGPHTIQAADPAAPCRHCGTAVVPTSQHLAHASATAMAVVLRERMARYREERRHLLRYRWSYNVPPTTVQRWAPVVGGGVFSLLMLPLAVTSLTGAAEGRKNIGMFVVLTCGGALFAYFSHQQNQNDVRTEHAVSSIAHELMTARSGQGLPNPSGWLDAWWAAPLEGHLYPCGAHYRVIALQPLGYQVLLVLNLRHVGMHKGFQPTVQLMLSAWIPGITDRSLEELGTVDLLRRSPTHVKLVDAIEMAGFRVEPSTGGLLCFPSDETMHALRSQPEKLHVLPYVLDALTLLATYLGAQRYTQPLP
;
A
#
# COMPACT_ATOMS: atom_id res chain seq x y z
N MET A 1 9.44 -42.29 14.16
CA MET A 1 9.73 -42.54 12.73
C MET A 1 11.04 -41.83 12.40
N ASN A 2 11.98 -42.46 11.70
CA ASN A 2 13.29 -41.83 11.43
C ASN A 2 13.14 -40.67 10.44
N GLU A 3 13.48 -39.47 10.89
CA GLU A 3 13.25 -38.19 10.22
C GLU A 3 14.21 -37.93 9.04
N ALA A 4 15.33 -38.66 9.02
CA ALA A 4 16.35 -38.58 8.00
C ALA A 4 16.96 -39.96 7.69
N ARG A 5 17.50 -40.10 6.47
CA ARG A 5 18.24 -41.28 6.02
C ARG A 5 19.74 -40.99 5.99
N GLN A 6 20.52 -41.98 6.37
CA GLN A 6 21.98 -41.94 6.28
C GLN A 6 22.44 -42.75 5.06
N LEU A 7 23.32 -42.18 4.25
CA LEU A 7 24.02 -42.93 3.21
C LEU A 7 25.24 -43.63 3.84
N ARG A 8 25.22 -44.96 3.85
CA ARG A 8 26.34 -45.80 4.30
C ARG A 8 26.93 -46.55 3.12
N CYS A 9 28.25 -46.74 3.14
CA CYS A 9 28.92 -47.57 2.16
C CYS A 9 28.48 -49.03 2.33
N PRO A 10 28.00 -49.70 1.27
CA PRO A 10 27.64 -51.11 1.36
C PRO A 10 28.86 -52.02 1.57
N ALA A 11 30.06 -51.57 1.18
CA ALA A 11 31.28 -52.37 1.28
C ALA A 11 31.90 -52.36 2.69
N CYS A 12 31.95 -51.20 3.37
CA CYS A 12 32.61 -51.08 4.67
C CYS A 12 31.74 -50.50 5.79
N GLY A 13 30.48 -50.15 5.50
CA GLY A 13 29.56 -49.55 6.47
C GLY A 13 29.86 -48.09 6.84
N SER A 14 30.98 -47.52 6.38
CA SER A 14 31.36 -46.15 6.73
C SER A 14 30.39 -45.14 6.10
N PRO A 15 30.15 -44.00 6.77
CA PRO A 15 29.28 -42.97 6.24
C PRO A 15 29.87 -42.27 5.02
N VAL A 16 28.99 -41.86 4.10
CA VAL A 16 29.41 -41.28 2.83
C VAL A 16 28.87 -39.85 2.74
N PRO A 17 29.73 -38.83 2.56
CA PRO A 17 29.28 -37.47 2.36
C PRO A 17 28.74 -37.30 0.94
N LEU A 18 27.49 -36.84 0.81
CA LEU A 18 26.90 -36.41 -0.45
C LEU A 18 27.21 -34.92 -0.64
N ARG A 19 28.23 -34.59 -1.43
CA ARG A 19 28.61 -33.21 -1.74
C ARG A 19 27.86 -32.62 -2.94
N ASP A 20 27.53 -33.47 -3.90
CA ASP A 20 26.77 -33.12 -5.10
C ASP A 20 25.53 -34.00 -5.16
N VAL A 21 24.36 -33.36 -5.09
CA VAL A 21 23.06 -34.03 -5.17
C VAL A 21 22.74 -34.59 -6.55
N ASN A 22 23.44 -34.15 -7.59
CA ASN A 22 23.27 -34.62 -8.96
C ASN A 22 24.23 -35.75 -9.34
N ALA A 23 25.23 -36.05 -8.50
CA ALA A 23 26.20 -37.10 -8.78
C ALA A 23 25.50 -38.46 -8.92
N ALA A 24 25.81 -39.21 -9.99
CA ALA A 24 25.28 -40.56 -10.20
C ALA A 24 25.90 -41.57 -9.22
N ALA A 25 27.13 -41.32 -8.78
CA ALA A 25 27.84 -42.13 -7.82
C ALA A 25 28.80 -41.28 -6.97
N VAL A 26 29.11 -41.76 -5.77
CA VAL A 26 30.06 -41.13 -4.85
C VAL A 26 31.08 -42.16 -4.37
N ALA A 27 32.35 -41.79 -4.33
CA ALA A 27 33.40 -42.63 -3.78
C ALA A 27 33.40 -42.57 -2.25
N CYS A 28 33.40 -43.74 -1.61
CA CYS A 28 33.50 -43.85 -0.17
C CYS A 28 34.89 -43.35 0.31
N PRO A 29 34.98 -42.38 1.24
CA PRO A 29 36.27 -41.86 1.68
C PRO A 29 37.13 -42.91 2.42
N ALA A 30 36.51 -43.89 3.07
CA ALA A 30 37.23 -44.92 3.83
C ALA A 30 37.83 -46.03 2.95
N CYS A 31 37.03 -46.69 2.11
CA CYS A 31 37.45 -47.84 1.31
C CYS A 31 37.56 -47.58 -0.19
N ARG A 32 37.27 -46.35 -0.65
CA ARG A 32 37.22 -45.94 -2.06
C ARG A 32 36.21 -46.66 -2.95
N ALA A 33 35.34 -47.51 -2.38
CA ALA A 33 34.27 -48.15 -3.14
C ALA A 33 33.32 -47.08 -3.72
N THR A 34 32.98 -47.23 -5.00
CA THR A 34 32.02 -46.38 -5.70
C THR A 34 30.61 -46.80 -5.32
N ILE A 35 29.79 -45.84 -4.88
CA ILE A 35 28.41 -46.08 -4.44
C ILE A 35 27.48 -45.39 -5.40
N THR A 36 26.68 -46.17 -6.12
CA THR A 36 25.64 -45.64 -7.01
C THR A 36 24.48 -45.10 -6.18
N ILE A 37 24.04 -43.88 -6.49
CA ILE A 37 22.91 -43.24 -5.80
C ILE A 37 21.64 -43.59 -6.58
N PRO A 38 20.58 -44.12 -5.92
CA PRO A 38 19.34 -44.48 -6.61
C PRO A 38 18.73 -43.30 -7.36
N ASP A 39 18.29 -43.53 -8.60
CA ASP A 39 17.71 -42.49 -9.47
C ASP A 39 16.50 -41.79 -8.84
N ALA A 40 15.65 -42.54 -8.15
CA ALA A 40 14.52 -41.99 -7.42
C ALA A 40 14.95 -40.99 -6.34
N LEU A 41 16.07 -41.26 -5.65
CA LEU A 41 16.61 -40.33 -4.65
C LEU A 41 17.24 -39.10 -5.30
N ARG A 42 17.99 -39.28 -6.41
CA ARG A 42 18.55 -38.16 -7.19
C ARG A 42 17.46 -37.23 -7.70
N HIS A 43 16.42 -37.79 -8.33
CA HIS A 43 15.27 -37.02 -8.81
C HIS A 43 14.51 -36.31 -7.69
N ALA A 44 14.32 -36.96 -6.54
CA ALA A 44 13.68 -36.31 -5.39
C ALA A 44 14.53 -35.14 -4.85
N LEU A 45 15.85 -35.31 -4.72
CA LEU A 45 16.74 -34.26 -4.24
C LEU A 45 16.90 -33.11 -5.23
N SER A 46 16.99 -33.41 -6.53
CA SER A 46 17.13 -32.39 -7.57
C SER A 46 15.85 -31.59 -7.77
N SER A 47 14.69 -32.25 -7.84
CA SER A 47 13.40 -31.55 -7.95
C SER A 47 13.13 -30.67 -6.73
N HIS A 48 13.42 -31.17 -5.53
CA HIS A 48 13.20 -30.40 -4.31
C HIS A 48 14.19 -29.25 -4.17
N GLY A 49 15.49 -29.50 -4.39
CA GLY A 49 16.53 -28.47 -4.42
C GLY A 49 16.22 -27.38 -5.43
N ALA A 50 15.80 -27.72 -6.64
CA ALA A 50 15.41 -26.75 -7.66
C ALA A 50 14.21 -25.89 -7.21
N SER A 51 13.16 -26.51 -6.67
CA SER A 51 11.96 -25.77 -6.20
C SER A 51 12.26 -24.84 -5.02
N ALA A 52 13.07 -25.29 -4.05
CA ALA A 52 13.43 -24.51 -2.89
C ALA A 52 14.37 -23.36 -3.26
N VAL A 53 15.42 -23.64 -4.05
CA VAL A 53 16.36 -22.61 -4.54
C VAL A 53 15.62 -21.56 -5.37
N ALA A 54 14.70 -21.96 -6.26
CA ALA A 54 13.89 -21.03 -7.03
C ALA A 54 13.01 -20.15 -6.12
N GLY A 55 12.33 -20.74 -5.13
CA GLY A 55 11.51 -20.00 -4.17
C GLY A 55 12.32 -18.99 -3.36
N PHE A 56 13.49 -19.37 -2.83
CA PHE A 56 14.36 -18.44 -2.10
C PHE A 56 15.00 -17.39 -3.01
N ALA A 57 15.35 -17.73 -4.24
CA ALA A 57 15.89 -16.78 -5.22
C ALA A 57 14.86 -15.72 -5.58
N ALA A 58 13.60 -16.10 -5.82
CA ALA A 58 12.50 -15.17 -6.09
C ALA A 58 12.28 -14.20 -4.91
N VAL A 59 12.27 -14.71 -3.68
CA VAL A 59 12.12 -13.89 -2.47
C VAL A 59 13.30 -12.92 -2.29
N ARG A 60 14.53 -13.37 -2.54
CA ARG A 60 15.71 -12.50 -2.50
C ARG A 60 15.66 -11.42 -3.59
N ALA A 61 15.21 -11.76 -4.79
CA ALA A 61 15.06 -10.82 -5.89
C ALA A 61 14.00 -9.75 -5.55
N GLU A 62 12.85 -10.15 -5.00
CA GLU A 62 11.80 -9.24 -4.51
C GLU A 62 12.30 -8.36 -3.34
N ALA A 63 13.09 -8.93 -2.43
CA ALA A 63 13.71 -8.17 -1.35
C ALA A 63 14.71 -7.13 -1.86
N ALA A 64 15.50 -7.48 -2.88
CA ALA A 64 16.45 -6.58 -3.52
C ALA A 64 15.75 -5.47 -4.30
N SER A 65 14.74 -5.78 -5.12
CA SER A 65 13.97 -4.79 -5.88
C SER A 65 13.27 -3.80 -4.95
N ALA A 66 12.59 -4.29 -3.91
CA ALA A 66 11.95 -3.44 -2.91
C ALA A 66 12.96 -2.57 -2.14
N ALA A 67 14.16 -3.07 -1.86
CA ALA A 67 15.22 -2.27 -1.23
C ALA A 67 15.70 -1.13 -2.15
N THR A 68 15.84 -1.40 -3.46
CA THR A 68 16.19 -0.36 -4.44
C THR A 68 15.10 0.69 -4.58
N GLU A 69 13.83 0.29 -4.61
CA GLU A 69 12.68 1.21 -4.68
C GLU A 69 12.59 2.10 -3.43
N ARG A 70 12.84 1.55 -2.24
CA ARG A 70 12.91 2.36 -1.02
C ARG A 70 14.05 3.37 -1.05
N ALA A 71 15.22 2.97 -1.57
CA ALA A 71 16.35 3.88 -1.68
C ALA A 71 16.06 5.04 -2.64
N THR A 72 15.43 4.76 -3.80
CA THR A 72 15.05 5.80 -4.76
C THR A 72 13.96 6.70 -4.20
N LYS A 73 12.95 6.14 -3.53
CA LYS A 73 11.85 6.91 -2.93
C LYS A 73 12.31 7.80 -1.78
N ALA A 74 13.15 7.27 -0.87
CA ALA A 74 13.71 8.06 0.23
C ALA A 74 14.58 9.22 -0.28
N GLU A 75 15.32 9.00 -1.37
CA GLU A 75 16.09 10.06 -2.03
C GLU A 75 15.18 11.10 -2.68
N GLN A 76 14.12 10.65 -3.38
CA GLN A 76 13.12 11.55 -3.96
C GLN A 76 12.42 12.40 -2.88
N GLU A 77 12.12 11.83 -1.72
CA GLU A 77 11.54 12.53 -0.57
C GLU A 77 12.50 13.56 0.02
N ARG A 78 13.79 13.22 0.20
CA ARG A 78 14.81 14.18 0.65
C ARG A 78 14.91 15.38 -0.28
N ARG A 79 14.91 15.13 -1.59
CA ARG A 79 14.91 16.18 -2.63
C ARG A 79 13.63 17.02 -2.59
N GLY A 80 12.47 16.39 -2.40
CA GLY A 80 11.18 17.09 -2.26
C GLY A 80 11.17 18.04 -1.06
N ASN A 81 11.58 17.57 0.12
CA ASN A 81 11.65 18.40 1.33
C ASN A 81 12.63 19.56 1.17
N GLN A 82 13.81 19.33 0.58
CA GLN A 82 14.77 20.40 0.31
C GLN A 82 14.22 21.45 -0.66
N MET A 83 13.49 21.02 -1.71
CA MET A 83 12.82 21.92 -2.65
C MET A 83 11.76 22.79 -1.97
N TYR A 84 10.97 22.24 -1.04
CA TYR A 84 10.01 23.02 -0.26
C TYR A 84 10.68 24.09 0.61
N VAL A 85 11.79 23.75 1.28
CA VAL A 85 12.55 24.72 2.09
C VAL A 85 13.12 25.83 1.21
N ILE A 86 13.72 25.49 0.07
CA ILE A 86 14.23 26.46 -0.90
C ILE A 86 13.09 27.38 -1.40
N TYR A 87 11.93 26.81 -1.73
CA TYR A 87 10.77 27.58 -2.17
C TYR A 87 10.23 28.53 -1.08
N ALA A 88 10.12 28.06 0.16
CA ALA A 88 9.68 28.88 1.28
C ALA A 88 10.64 30.05 1.54
N VAL A 89 11.95 29.79 1.55
CA VAL A 89 12.99 30.83 1.70
C VAL A 89 12.94 31.83 0.55
N ALA A 90 12.79 31.35 -0.69
CA ALA A 90 12.65 32.19 -1.87
C ALA A 90 11.41 33.09 -1.79
N MET A 91 10.24 32.55 -1.42
CA MET A 91 9.01 33.34 -1.25
C MET A 91 9.18 34.42 -0.18
N VAL A 92 9.78 34.11 0.97
CA VAL A 92 10.02 35.09 2.04
C VAL A 92 10.98 36.19 1.57
N ALA A 93 12.10 35.82 0.94
CA ALA A 93 13.06 36.77 0.40
C ALA A 93 12.41 37.73 -0.62
N LEU A 94 11.52 37.18 -1.45
CA LEU A 94 10.85 37.87 -2.54
C LEU A 94 9.72 38.79 -2.02
N MET A 95 9.03 38.40 -0.94
CA MET A 95 8.14 39.29 -0.18
C MET A 95 8.90 40.45 0.47
N ILE A 96 10.06 40.18 1.10
CA ILE A 96 10.90 41.22 1.72
C ILE A 96 11.41 42.20 0.65
N LEU A 97 11.85 41.69 -0.50
CA LEU A 97 12.31 42.53 -1.62
C LEU A 97 11.17 43.41 -2.14
N SER A 98 9.99 42.83 -2.39
CA SER A 98 8.81 43.58 -2.86
C SER A 98 8.39 44.68 -1.88
N TYR A 99 8.44 44.39 -0.58
CA TYR A 99 8.17 45.36 0.47
C TYR A 99 9.21 46.50 0.48
N ALA A 100 10.50 46.17 0.40
CA ALA A 100 11.57 47.17 0.35
C ALA A 100 11.47 48.08 -0.88
N PHE A 101 11.13 47.52 -2.06
CA PHE A 101 10.92 48.29 -3.29
C PHE A 101 9.73 49.24 -3.20
N SER A 102 8.64 48.80 -2.57
CA SER A 102 7.44 49.62 -2.36
C SER A 102 7.73 50.83 -1.45
N TYR A 103 8.63 50.67 -0.48
CA TYR A 103 9.00 51.73 0.45
C TYR A 103 10.01 52.73 -0.14
N ALA A 104 10.90 52.27 -1.02
CA ALA A 104 12.03 53.05 -1.53
C ALA A 104 11.70 53.98 -2.73
N ARG A 105 10.42 54.11 -3.15
CA ARG A 105 9.99 54.89 -4.34
C ARG A 105 10.83 54.60 -5.58
N VAL A 106 11.27 53.36 -5.75
CA VAL A 106 12.11 53.00 -6.89
C VAL A 106 11.22 52.91 -8.14
N PRO A 107 11.65 53.45 -9.30
CA PRO A 107 10.91 53.30 -10.56
C PRO A 107 10.65 51.84 -10.88
N ASN A 108 9.40 51.50 -11.23
CA ASN A 108 8.92 50.12 -11.41
C ASN A 108 9.78 49.27 -12.38
N TRP A 109 10.45 49.89 -13.35
CA TRP A 109 11.30 49.20 -14.32
C TRP A 109 12.60 48.63 -13.73
N LEU A 110 13.15 49.25 -12.67
CA LEU A 110 14.36 48.78 -12.01
C LEU A 110 14.09 47.52 -11.18
N GLY A 111 12.89 47.42 -10.60
CA GLY A 111 12.43 46.23 -9.88
C GLY A 111 12.39 45.00 -10.80
N THR A 112 11.86 45.15 -12.01
CA THR A 112 11.77 44.04 -12.99
C THR A 112 13.15 43.54 -13.43
N LEU A 113 14.12 44.44 -13.63
CA LEU A 113 15.49 44.09 -14.05
C LEU A 113 16.26 43.27 -13.02
N ILE A 114 16.03 43.50 -11.73
CA ILE A 114 16.70 42.77 -10.63
C ILE A 114 15.96 41.46 -10.33
N PHE A 115 14.63 41.49 -10.39
CA PHE A 115 13.80 40.36 -9.99
C PHE A 115 13.87 39.19 -10.98
N THR A 116 13.91 39.49 -12.27
CA THR A 116 13.93 38.47 -13.35
C THR A 116 15.16 37.55 -13.29
N PRO A 117 16.42 38.04 -13.18
CA PRO A 117 17.60 37.17 -13.11
C PRO A 117 17.66 36.37 -11.80
N VAL A 118 17.20 36.92 -10.67
CA VAL A 118 17.13 36.19 -9.40
C VAL A 118 16.13 35.03 -9.49
N MET A 119 14.95 35.27 -10.08
CA MET A 119 13.98 34.21 -10.36
C MET A 119 14.52 33.16 -11.32
N LEU A 120 15.19 33.56 -12.40
CA LEU A 120 15.79 32.62 -13.35
C LEU A 120 16.89 31.77 -12.69
N LEU A 121 17.72 32.36 -11.82
CA LEU A 121 18.80 31.64 -11.13
C LEU A 121 18.23 30.67 -10.08
N LEU A 122 17.14 31.04 -9.39
CA LEU A 122 16.40 30.14 -8.50
C LEU A 122 15.77 28.96 -9.27
N ILE A 123 15.13 29.23 -10.42
CA ILE A 123 14.54 28.20 -11.30
C ILE A 123 15.65 27.28 -11.83
N PHE A 124 16.79 27.82 -12.22
CA PHE A 124 17.91 27.05 -12.75
C PHE A 124 18.58 26.18 -11.68
N ALA A 125 18.81 26.73 -10.47
CA ALA A 125 19.28 25.96 -9.32
C ALA A 125 18.30 24.83 -8.97
N MET A 126 16.98 25.09 -9.04
CA MET A 126 15.94 24.08 -8.87
C MET A 126 15.99 22.97 -9.94
N LEU A 127 16.26 23.30 -11.21
CA LEU A 127 16.31 22.33 -12.31
C LEU A 127 17.60 21.50 -12.33
N TRP A 128 18.73 22.05 -11.88
CA TRP A 128 20.04 21.38 -11.96
C TRP A 128 20.35 20.48 -10.76
N TYR A 129 19.84 20.84 -9.57
CA TYR A 129 20.06 20.08 -8.33
C TYR A 129 19.64 18.59 -8.35
N PRO A 130 18.55 18.16 -9.03
CA PRO A 130 18.17 16.73 -9.04
C PRO A 130 19.14 15.83 -9.82
N MET A 131 20.10 16.35 -10.60
CA MET A 131 20.96 15.52 -11.44
C MET A 131 22.25 15.03 -10.76
N SER A 132 22.66 15.59 -9.61
CA SER A 132 24.02 15.36 -9.06
C SER A 132 24.12 14.35 -7.91
N GLY A 133 23.01 13.83 -7.38
CA GLY A 133 23.01 12.97 -6.18
C GLY A 133 22.63 11.51 -6.44
N ALA A 134 23.48 10.71 -7.09
CA ALA A 134 23.30 9.26 -7.09
C ALA A 134 23.70 8.71 -5.71
N GLY A 135 22.72 8.56 -4.81
CA GLY A 135 22.95 8.01 -3.47
C GLY A 135 23.53 6.60 -3.53
N LYS A 136 24.51 6.31 -2.67
CA LYS A 136 25.00 4.94 -2.44
C LYS A 136 23.86 4.12 -1.82
N GLY A 137 23.35 3.15 -2.57
CA GLY A 137 22.25 2.30 -2.11
C GLY A 137 22.59 1.61 -0.78
N THR A 138 21.67 1.64 0.18
CA THR A 138 21.78 0.79 1.37
C THR A 138 21.79 -0.68 0.94
N PRO A 139 22.72 -1.51 1.42
CA PRO A 139 22.77 -2.91 1.07
C PRO A 139 21.44 -3.58 1.47
N ALA A 140 20.92 -4.43 0.57
CA ALA A 140 19.68 -5.15 0.83
C ALA A 140 19.85 -6.01 2.11
N PRO A 141 18.81 -6.10 2.95
CA PRO A 141 18.85 -6.94 4.14
C PRO A 141 19.11 -8.40 3.72
N ILE A 142 20.11 -9.02 4.36
CA ILE A 142 20.45 -10.43 4.13
C ILE A 142 19.36 -11.28 4.79
N VAL A 143 18.45 -11.83 3.98
CA VAL A 143 17.50 -12.84 4.45
C VAL A 143 18.29 -14.07 4.87
N SER A 144 18.32 -14.33 6.18
CA SER A 144 19.04 -15.48 6.72
C SER A 144 18.34 -16.78 6.27
N PRO A 145 19.09 -17.79 5.78
CA PRO A 145 18.49 -19.04 5.35
C PRO A 145 17.76 -19.70 6.53
N VAL A 146 16.49 -20.06 6.33
CA VAL A 146 15.69 -20.73 7.35
C VAL A 146 16.27 -22.12 7.57
N ALA A 147 16.74 -22.35 8.80
CA ALA A 147 17.33 -23.60 9.22
C ALA A 147 16.29 -24.41 10.01
N ALA A 148 15.95 -25.60 9.52
CA ALA A 148 15.09 -26.53 10.25
C ALA A 148 15.97 -27.43 11.14
N PRO A 149 15.65 -27.60 12.44
CA PRO A 149 16.34 -28.55 13.29
C PRO A 149 15.98 -29.99 12.90
N LEU A 150 16.95 -30.89 13.03
CA LEU A 150 16.78 -32.34 12.86
C LEU A 150 17.85 -33.08 13.64
N THR A 151 17.57 -34.32 14.00
CA THR A 151 18.56 -35.17 14.67
C THR A 151 19.28 -36.04 13.65
N CYS A 152 20.61 -36.10 13.73
CA CYS A 152 21.41 -36.95 12.86
C CYS A 152 21.10 -38.43 13.15
N PRO A 153 20.66 -39.22 12.16
CA PRO A 153 20.34 -40.64 12.37
C PRO A 153 21.57 -41.50 12.66
N GLY A 154 22.78 -41.00 12.33
CA GLY A 154 24.03 -41.72 12.54
C GLY A 154 24.58 -41.63 13.96
N CYS A 155 24.56 -40.44 14.57
CA CYS A 155 25.17 -40.19 15.88
C CYS A 155 24.20 -39.64 16.95
N GLY A 156 22.95 -39.34 16.59
CA GLY A 156 21.98 -38.72 17.50
C GLY A 156 22.23 -37.23 17.81
N GLY A 157 23.27 -36.62 17.23
CA GLY A 157 23.59 -35.21 17.45
C GLY A 157 22.60 -34.26 16.77
N PRO A 158 22.35 -33.06 17.33
CA PRO A 158 21.51 -32.05 16.70
C PRO A 158 22.15 -31.57 15.40
N HIS A 159 21.32 -31.35 14.39
CA HIS A 159 21.71 -30.84 13.10
C HIS A 159 20.68 -29.82 12.62
N THR A 160 21.09 -28.97 11.68
CA THR A 160 20.22 -27.97 11.08
C THR A 160 20.42 -28.02 9.58
N ILE A 161 19.33 -28.18 8.84
CA ILE A 161 19.36 -28.20 7.38
C ILE A 161 18.77 -26.88 6.89
N GLN A 162 19.47 -26.25 5.94
CA GLN A 162 18.92 -25.12 5.22
C GLN A 162 18.01 -25.67 4.14
N ALA A 163 16.81 -25.10 3.97
CA ALA A 163 15.87 -25.59 2.96
C ALA A 163 16.41 -25.50 1.52
N ALA A 164 17.41 -24.65 1.26
CA ALA A 164 18.11 -24.57 -0.03
C ALA A 164 19.18 -25.66 -0.23
N ASP A 165 19.64 -26.32 0.83
CA ASP A 165 20.65 -27.38 0.81
C ASP A 165 20.01 -28.71 1.21
N PRO A 166 19.46 -29.49 0.25
CA PRO A 166 18.74 -30.73 0.55
C PRO A 166 19.61 -31.85 1.13
N ALA A 167 20.94 -31.67 1.15
CA ALA A 167 21.88 -32.55 1.84
C ALA A 167 22.98 -31.72 2.49
N ALA A 168 23.21 -31.95 3.78
CA ALA A 168 24.32 -31.35 4.50
C ALA A 168 25.08 -32.42 5.30
N PRO A 169 26.41 -32.31 5.41
CA PRO A 169 27.18 -33.18 6.31
C PRO A 169 26.85 -32.81 7.77
N CYS A 170 26.57 -33.83 8.59
CA CYS A 170 26.40 -33.63 10.02
C CYS A 170 27.69 -33.04 10.62
N ARG A 171 27.58 -31.94 11.38
CA ARG A 171 28.73 -31.30 12.03
C ARG A 171 29.44 -32.17 13.06
N HIS A 172 28.76 -33.18 13.61
CA HIS A 172 29.30 -34.05 14.65
C HIS A 172 30.05 -35.27 14.08
N CYS A 173 29.45 -35.98 13.14
CA CYS A 173 30.00 -37.24 12.62
C CYS A 173 30.37 -37.21 11.13
N GLY A 174 30.18 -36.07 10.45
CA GLY A 174 30.52 -35.87 9.03
C GLY A 174 29.60 -36.57 8.04
N THR A 175 28.60 -37.32 8.52
CA THR A 175 27.75 -38.16 7.67
C THR A 175 26.71 -37.30 6.97
N ALA A 176 26.50 -37.50 5.67
CA ALA A 176 25.45 -36.76 4.97
C ALA A 176 24.08 -37.14 5.52
N VAL A 177 23.33 -36.12 5.92
CA VAL A 177 21.98 -36.27 6.44
C VAL A 177 21.04 -35.87 5.31
N VAL A 178 20.24 -36.84 4.85
CA VAL A 178 19.22 -36.62 3.85
C VAL A 178 17.85 -36.62 4.53
N PRO A 179 17.17 -35.48 4.64
CA PRO A 179 15.86 -35.40 5.28
C PRO A 179 14.82 -36.18 4.47
N THR A 180 13.84 -36.76 5.17
CA THR A 180 12.69 -37.41 4.54
C THR A 180 11.84 -36.40 3.76
N SER A 181 11.04 -36.86 2.79
CA SER A 181 10.13 -35.99 2.03
C SER A 181 9.16 -35.21 2.92
N GLN A 182 8.68 -35.81 4.02
CA GLN A 182 7.86 -35.13 5.02
C GLN A 182 8.62 -34.02 5.76
N HIS A 183 9.87 -34.26 6.15
CA HIS A 183 10.72 -33.25 6.79
C HIS A 183 11.07 -32.11 5.84
N LEU A 184 11.34 -32.43 4.58
CA LEU A 184 11.56 -31.46 3.52
C LEU A 184 10.32 -30.59 3.29
N ALA A 185 9.13 -31.19 3.20
CA ALA A 185 7.85 -30.46 3.09
C ALA A 185 7.58 -29.58 4.33
N HIS A 186 7.92 -30.05 5.52
CA HIS A 186 7.78 -29.26 6.75
C HIS A 186 8.79 -28.08 6.79
N ALA A 187 10.04 -28.33 6.40
CA ALA A 187 11.07 -27.30 6.33
C ALA A 187 10.73 -26.23 5.28
N SER A 188 10.20 -26.62 4.11
CA SER A 188 9.76 -25.68 3.08
C SER A 188 8.55 -24.87 3.53
N ALA A 189 7.54 -25.50 4.14
CA ALA A 189 6.40 -24.79 4.72
C ALA A 189 6.82 -23.80 5.82
N THR A 190 7.76 -24.20 6.69
CA THR A 190 8.31 -23.33 7.72
C THR A 190 9.09 -22.16 7.13
N ALA A 191 9.87 -22.41 6.08
CA ALA A 191 10.60 -21.37 5.37
C ALA A 191 9.65 -20.37 4.69
N MET A 192 8.62 -20.85 4.00
CA MET A 192 7.58 -20.00 3.41
C MET A 192 6.87 -19.17 4.49
N ALA A 193 6.58 -19.75 5.66
CA ALA A 193 5.97 -19.02 6.77
C ALA A 193 6.89 -17.91 7.30
N VAL A 194 8.21 -18.12 7.39
CA VAL A 194 9.17 -17.08 7.78
C VAL A 194 9.23 -15.98 6.74
N VAL A 195 9.34 -16.33 5.46
CA VAL A 195 9.31 -15.37 4.34
C VAL A 195 8.04 -14.52 4.38
N LEU A 196 6.87 -15.15 4.58
CA LEU A 196 5.60 -14.45 4.68
C LEU A 196 5.58 -13.50 5.87
N ARG A 197 6.08 -13.92 7.05
CA ARG A 197 6.19 -13.05 8.23
C ARG A 197 7.11 -11.85 7.98
N GLU A 198 8.25 -12.05 7.34
CA GLU A 198 9.15 -10.96 6.98
C GLU A 198 8.52 -9.99 5.98
N ARG A 199 7.82 -10.51 4.97
CA ARG A 199 7.06 -9.72 4.00
C ARG A 199 5.96 -8.90 4.69
N MET A 200 5.21 -9.50 5.61
CA MET A 200 4.20 -8.80 6.41
C MET A 200 4.82 -7.74 7.34
N ALA A 201 5.95 -8.05 7.99
CA ALA A 201 6.68 -7.10 8.83
C ALA A 201 7.16 -5.87 8.04
N ARG A 202 7.64 -6.12 6.81
CA ARG A 202 8.01 -5.06 5.86
C ARG A 202 6.82 -4.20 5.47
N TYR A 203 5.68 -4.80 5.10
CA TYR A 203 4.49 -4.01 4.78
C TYR A 203 4.01 -3.18 5.97
N ARG A 204 4.07 -3.72 7.20
CA ARG A 204 3.80 -2.95 8.43
C ARG A 204 4.75 -1.76 8.59
N GLU A 205 6.04 -1.92 8.30
CA GLU A 205 7.00 -0.83 8.36
C GLU A 205 6.74 0.24 7.29
N GLU A 206 6.50 -0.18 6.04
CA GLU A 206 6.15 0.72 4.93
C GLU A 206 4.87 1.52 5.25
N ARG A 207 3.85 0.88 5.83
CA ARG A 207 2.64 1.55 6.33
C ARG A 207 2.95 2.56 7.43
N ARG A 208 3.72 2.17 8.45
CA ARG A 208 4.12 3.09 9.53
C ARG A 208 4.85 4.32 8.99
N HIS A 209 5.73 4.14 8.00
CA HIS A 209 6.42 5.23 7.33
C HIS A 209 5.44 6.16 6.60
N LEU A 210 4.56 5.59 5.78
CA LEU A 210 3.59 6.34 4.98
C LEU A 210 2.59 7.10 5.87
N LEU A 211 2.15 6.49 6.98
CA LEU A 211 1.27 7.12 7.95
C LEU A 211 1.97 8.28 8.67
N ARG A 212 3.20 8.09 9.14
CA ARG A 212 3.97 9.15 9.83
C ARG A 212 4.18 10.37 8.94
N TYR A 213 4.47 10.17 7.66
CA TYR A 213 4.74 11.27 6.74
C TYR A 213 3.45 11.99 6.30
N ARG A 214 2.38 11.23 6.02
CA ARG A 214 1.14 11.79 5.47
C ARG A 214 0.21 12.38 6.56
N TRP A 215 0.31 11.93 7.82
CA TRP A 215 -0.48 12.51 8.92
C TRP A 215 -0.12 13.96 9.24
N SER A 216 1.14 14.35 9.06
CA SER A 216 1.59 15.74 9.27
C SER A 216 0.86 16.75 8.36
N TYR A 217 0.30 16.28 7.24
CA TYR A 217 -0.48 17.08 6.28
C TYR A 217 -1.99 17.00 6.51
N ASN A 218 -2.44 16.13 7.42
CA ASN A 218 -3.84 15.89 7.72
C ASN A 218 -4.23 16.50 9.07
N VAL A 219 -3.76 17.72 9.38
CA VAL A 219 -4.64 18.60 10.16
C VAL A 219 -5.88 18.70 9.28
N PRO A 220 -7.05 18.20 9.71
CA PRO A 220 -8.25 18.38 8.90
C PRO A 220 -8.29 19.87 8.61
N PRO A 221 -8.62 20.30 7.39
CA PRO A 221 -8.94 21.69 7.15
C PRO A 221 -10.20 22.03 7.96
N THR A 222 -10.04 22.11 9.28
CA THR A 222 -11.08 22.29 10.26
C THR A 222 -11.48 23.72 10.12
N THR A 223 -12.75 23.90 9.77
CA THR A 223 -13.47 25.19 9.78
C THR A 223 -12.92 26.27 8.86
N VAL A 224 -11.65 26.67 8.97
CA VAL A 224 -11.05 27.78 8.21
C VAL A 224 -11.16 27.57 6.71
N GLN A 225 -10.99 26.37 6.17
CA GLN A 225 -11.11 26.14 4.72
C GLN A 225 -12.58 26.03 4.24
N ARG A 226 -13.50 25.54 5.10
CA ARG A 226 -14.95 25.58 4.83
C ARG A 226 -15.45 27.04 4.81
N TRP A 227 -14.89 27.88 5.68
CA TRP A 227 -15.22 29.30 5.75
C TRP A 227 -14.37 30.16 4.82
N ALA A 228 -13.18 29.75 4.39
CA ALA A 228 -12.30 30.54 3.51
C ALA A 228 -12.98 31.05 2.23
N PRO A 229 -13.82 30.29 1.53
CA PRO A 229 -14.59 30.85 0.41
C PRO A 229 -15.65 31.85 0.89
N VAL A 230 -16.37 31.57 1.99
CA VAL A 230 -17.43 32.46 2.52
C VAL A 230 -16.86 33.76 3.09
N VAL A 231 -15.79 33.67 3.88
CA VAL A 231 -15.04 34.77 4.49
C VAL A 231 -14.20 35.46 3.44
N GLY A 232 -13.50 34.74 2.56
CA GLY A 232 -12.70 35.32 1.48
C GLY A 232 -13.57 36.05 0.46
N GLY A 233 -14.68 35.45 0.03
CA GLY A 233 -15.66 36.09 -0.85
C GLY A 233 -16.40 37.24 -0.18
N GLY A 234 -16.75 37.09 1.11
CA GLY A 234 -17.36 38.14 1.92
C GLY A 234 -16.43 39.34 2.13
N VAL A 235 -15.19 39.10 2.55
CA VAL A 235 -14.14 40.12 2.75
C VAL A 235 -13.75 40.75 1.42
N PHE A 236 -13.63 39.99 0.34
CA PHE A 236 -13.36 40.54 -0.99
C PHE A 236 -14.51 41.44 -1.47
N SER A 237 -15.76 41.01 -1.29
CA SER A 237 -16.94 41.83 -1.62
C SER A 237 -17.02 43.10 -0.76
N LEU A 238 -16.72 42.99 0.54
CA LEU A 238 -16.67 44.12 1.48
C LEU A 238 -15.52 45.09 1.18
N LEU A 239 -14.36 44.59 0.74
CA LEU A 239 -13.21 45.42 0.34
C LEU A 239 -13.40 46.07 -1.04
N MET A 240 -14.18 45.43 -1.93
CA MET A 240 -14.53 45.99 -3.24
C MET A 240 -15.68 46.99 -3.16
N LEU A 241 -16.51 46.96 -2.11
CA LEU A 241 -17.62 47.89 -1.94
C LEU A 241 -17.17 49.38 -1.85
N PRO A 242 -16.13 49.77 -1.08
CA PRO A 242 -15.60 51.13 -1.08
C PRO A 242 -15.00 51.57 -2.43
N LEU A 243 -14.35 50.66 -3.17
CA LEU A 243 -13.84 50.91 -4.51
C LEU A 243 -14.99 51.13 -5.51
N ALA A 244 -16.09 50.40 -5.37
CA ALA A 244 -17.31 50.61 -6.15
C ALA A 244 -18.02 51.92 -5.80
N VAL A 245 -18.11 52.28 -4.51
CA VAL A 245 -18.75 53.52 -4.06
C VAL A 245 -17.95 54.75 -4.49
N THR A 246 -16.62 54.72 -4.37
CA THR A 246 -15.77 55.84 -4.82
C THR A 246 -15.82 56.03 -6.33
N SER A 247 -15.86 54.95 -7.10
CA SER A 247 -15.99 55.00 -8.57
C SER A 247 -17.36 55.48 -9.09
N LEU A 248 -18.42 55.39 -8.29
CA LEU A 248 -19.75 55.92 -8.61
C LEU A 248 -19.85 57.45 -8.44
N THR A 249 -18.96 58.05 -7.63
CA THR A 249 -18.99 59.52 -7.38
C THR A 249 -18.20 60.35 -8.38
N GLY A 250 -17.42 59.74 -9.29
CA GLY A 250 -16.64 60.42 -10.33
C GLY A 250 -17.41 60.58 -11.65
N ALA A 251 -17.80 61.81 -12.00
CA ALA A 251 -18.80 62.13 -13.03
C ALA A 251 -18.45 61.83 -14.52
N ALA A 252 -17.23 61.39 -14.86
CA ALA A 252 -16.84 61.13 -16.26
C ALA A 252 -16.35 59.70 -16.56
N GLU A 253 -15.86 58.95 -15.57
CA GLU A 253 -15.36 57.56 -15.76
C GLU A 253 -16.34 56.48 -15.28
N GLY A 254 -17.49 56.86 -14.71
CA GLY A 254 -18.45 55.96 -14.07
C GLY A 254 -19.03 54.84 -14.95
N ARG A 255 -19.11 55.00 -16.28
CA ARG A 255 -19.66 53.94 -17.16
C ARG A 255 -18.78 52.68 -17.22
N LYS A 256 -17.44 52.81 -17.13
CA LYS A 256 -16.54 51.65 -17.13
C LYS A 256 -16.62 50.88 -15.80
N ASN A 257 -16.94 51.58 -14.72
CA ASN A 257 -16.98 51.01 -13.37
C ASN A 257 -18.29 50.24 -13.09
N ILE A 258 -19.41 50.62 -13.71
CA ILE A 258 -20.69 49.87 -13.62
C ILE A 258 -20.54 48.44 -14.18
N GLY A 259 -19.85 48.28 -15.31
CA GLY A 259 -19.60 46.95 -15.89
C GLY A 259 -18.79 46.05 -14.96
N MET A 260 -17.73 46.61 -14.33
CA MET A 260 -16.92 45.89 -13.36
C MET A 260 -17.73 45.49 -12.12
N PHE A 261 -18.61 46.36 -11.63
CA PHE A 261 -19.47 46.07 -10.49
C PHE A 261 -20.43 44.91 -10.79
N VAL A 262 -21.12 44.93 -11.93
CA VAL A 262 -22.02 43.83 -12.34
C VAL A 262 -21.26 42.50 -12.44
N VAL A 263 -20.06 42.49 -13.04
CA VAL A 263 -19.23 41.28 -13.14
C VAL A 263 -18.84 40.76 -11.76
N LEU A 264 -18.46 41.65 -10.83
CA LEU A 264 -18.08 41.27 -9.46
C LEU A 264 -19.28 40.75 -8.65
N THR A 265 -20.43 41.41 -8.73
CA THR A 265 -21.65 40.96 -8.02
C THR A 265 -22.17 39.64 -8.58
N CYS A 266 -22.23 39.49 -9.90
CA CYS A 266 -22.61 38.23 -10.54
C CYS A 266 -21.61 37.12 -10.21
N GLY A 267 -20.31 37.42 -10.22
CA GLY A 267 -19.26 36.48 -9.80
C GLY A 267 -19.40 36.05 -8.34
N GLY A 268 -19.66 36.99 -7.44
CA GLY A 268 -19.93 36.72 -6.02
C GLY A 268 -21.19 35.88 -5.79
N ALA A 269 -22.29 36.18 -6.49
CA ALA A 269 -23.54 35.43 -6.38
C ALA A 269 -23.40 33.99 -6.91
N LEU A 270 -22.73 33.82 -8.06
CA LEU A 270 -22.38 32.49 -8.60
C LEU A 270 -21.52 31.72 -7.61
N PHE A 271 -20.49 32.35 -7.06
CA PHE A 271 -19.60 31.73 -6.08
C PHE A 271 -20.34 31.31 -4.80
N ALA A 272 -21.24 32.16 -4.27
CA ALA A 272 -22.09 31.84 -3.13
C ALA A 272 -23.05 30.69 -3.43
N TYR A 273 -23.68 30.69 -4.62
CA TYR A 273 -24.54 29.60 -5.08
C TYR A 273 -23.79 28.27 -5.18
N PHE A 274 -22.60 28.25 -5.81
CA PHE A 274 -21.75 27.06 -5.89
C PHE A 274 -21.27 26.59 -4.53
N SER A 275 -20.89 27.51 -3.63
CA SER A 275 -20.51 27.19 -2.26
C SER A 275 -21.67 26.58 -1.47
N HIS A 276 -22.88 27.12 -1.62
CA HIS A 276 -24.09 26.59 -1.00
C HIS A 276 -24.43 25.19 -1.53
N GLN A 277 -24.39 24.99 -2.85
CA GLN A 277 -24.55 23.68 -3.49
C GLN A 277 -23.50 22.67 -3.00
N GLN A 278 -22.24 23.09 -2.88
CA GLN A 278 -21.17 22.24 -2.38
C GLN A 278 -21.42 21.82 -0.94
N ASN A 279 -21.87 22.76 -0.08
CA ASN A 279 -22.19 22.51 1.31
C ASN A 279 -23.42 21.60 1.48
N GLN A 280 -24.50 21.81 0.72
CA GLN A 280 -25.65 20.90 0.75
C GLN A 280 -25.26 19.48 0.36
N ASN A 281 -24.46 19.33 -0.69
CA ASN A 281 -23.96 18.02 -1.10
C ASN A 281 -23.00 17.41 -0.05
N ASP A 282 -22.20 18.22 0.64
CA ASP A 282 -21.38 17.77 1.77
C ASP A 282 -22.26 17.23 2.90
N VAL A 283 -23.31 17.95 3.30
CA VAL A 283 -24.25 17.50 4.33
C VAL A 283 -24.97 16.21 3.92
N ARG A 284 -25.43 16.10 2.66
CA ARG A 284 -26.04 14.86 2.14
C ARG A 284 -25.06 13.69 2.18
N THR A 285 -23.82 13.91 1.75
CA THR A 285 -22.76 12.91 1.76
C THR A 285 -22.47 12.46 3.19
N GLU A 286 -22.32 13.41 4.11
CA GLU A 286 -22.06 13.14 5.52
C GLU A 286 -23.21 12.36 6.18
N HIS A 287 -24.46 12.72 5.86
CA HIS A 287 -25.63 12.01 6.36
C HIS A 287 -25.71 10.57 5.82
N ALA A 288 -25.54 10.37 4.51
CA ALA A 288 -25.57 9.05 3.89
C ALA A 288 -24.44 8.14 4.42
N VAL A 289 -23.21 8.67 4.50
CA VAL A 289 -22.05 7.95 5.06
C VAL A 289 -22.27 7.60 6.54
N SER A 290 -22.84 8.51 7.33
CA SER A 290 -23.13 8.25 8.74
C SER A 290 -24.27 7.26 8.92
N SER A 291 -25.30 7.31 8.06
CA SER A 291 -26.42 6.37 8.07
C SER A 291 -25.95 4.94 7.79
N ILE A 292 -25.17 4.74 6.71
CA ILE A 292 -24.65 3.41 6.39
C ILE A 292 -23.65 2.93 7.44
N ALA A 293 -22.86 3.85 8.01
CA ALA A 293 -21.97 3.49 9.10
C ALA A 293 -22.74 3.00 10.32
N HIS A 294 -23.81 3.70 10.70
CA HIS A 294 -24.65 3.32 11.82
C HIS A 294 -25.34 1.97 11.59
N GLU A 295 -25.88 1.73 10.40
CA GLU A 295 -26.48 0.46 10.01
C GLU A 295 -25.47 -0.69 10.11
N LEU A 296 -24.28 -0.53 9.54
CA LEU A 296 -23.23 -1.54 9.58
C LEU A 296 -22.68 -1.78 10.99
N MET A 297 -22.56 -0.73 11.82
CA MET A 297 -22.12 -0.86 13.21
C MET A 297 -23.15 -1.62 14.05
N THR A 298 -24.43 -1.30 13.92
CA THR A 298 -25.50 -1.92 14.72
C THR A 298 -25.83 -3.34 14.29
N ALA A 299 -25.90 -3.61 12.99
CA ALA A 299 -26.32 -4.92 12.49
C ALA A 299 -25.20 -5.97 12.50
N ARG A 300 -23.91 -5.57 12.52
CA ARG A 300 -22.79 -6.48 12.22
C ARG A 300 -21.59 -6.38 13.16
N SER A 301 -21.85 -5.95 14.40
CA SER A 301 -20.79 -5.76 15.42
C SER A 301 -19.65 -4.88 14.91
N GLY A 302 -19.99 -3.84 14.14
CA GLY A 302 -19.00 -2.96 13.55
C GLY A 302 -18.43 -1.97 14.54
N GLN A 303 -17.17 -1.58 14.32
CA GLN A 303 -16.45 -0.61 15.13
C GLN A 303 -15.92 0.51 14.23
N GLY A 304 -16.33 1.74 14.50
CA GLY A 304 -15.74 2.92 13.86
C GLY A 304 -14.29 3.08 14.30
N LEU A 305 -13.38 3.21 13.33
CA LEU A 305 -11.96 3.41 13.59
C LEU A 305 -11.55 4.86 13.27
N PRO A 306 -10.65 5.47 14.06
CA PRO A 306 -10.14 6.81 13.77
C PRO A 306 -9.29 6.84 12.49
N ASN A 307 -8.66 5.72 12.15
CA ASN A 307 -7.85 5.53 10.95
C ASN A 307 -7.76 4.01 10.67
N PRO A 308 -7.31 3.59 9.48
CA PRO A 308 -7.24 2.18 9.14
C PRO A 308 -5.98 1.49 9.67
N SER A 309 -5.01 2.23 10.22
CA SER A 309 -3.66 1.69 10.43
C SER A 309 -3.60 0.56 11.44
N GLY A 310 -4.29 0.72 12.57
CA GLY A 310 -4.34 -0.31 13.61
C GLY A 310 -4.91 -1.62 13.06
N TRP A 311 -5.98 -1.52 12.26
CA TRP A 311 -6.59 -2.68 11.61
C TRP A 311 -5.67 -3.30 10.55
N LEU A 312 -5.07 -2.47 9.69
CA LEU A 312 -4.16 -2.95 8.64
C LEU A 312 -2.93 -3.65 9.24
N ASP A 313 -2.38 -3.11 10.33
CA ASP A 313 -1.23 -3.71 11.03
C ASP A 313 -1.58 -5.03 11.70
N ALA A 314 -2.77 -5.14 12.27
CA ALA A 314 -3.26 -6.38 12.86
C ALA A 314 -3.57 -7.45 11.80
N TRP A 315 -4.30 -7.10 10.75
CA TRP A 315 -5.00 -8.07 9.89
C TRP A 315 -4.56 -8.09 8.43
N TRP A 316 -4.02 -7.01 7.86
CA TRP A 316 -3.77 -6.93 6.41
C TRP A 316 -2.35 -7.33 6.02
N ALA A 317 -2.22 -8.42 5.26
CA ALA A 317 -0.94 -9.00 4.84
C ALA A 317 -0.41 -8.50 3.48
N ALA A 318 -1.04 -7.48 2.90
CA ALA A 318 -0.68 -6.92 1.59
C ALA A 318 -0.04 -5.52 1.70
N PRO A 319 0.67 -5.06 0.65
CA PRO A 319 1.11 -3.68 0.54
C PRO A 319 -0.10 -2.74 0.55
N LEU A 320 0.12 -1.51 1.01
CA LEU A 320 -0.94 -0.52 1.08
C LEU A 320 -1.08 0.21 -0.25
N GLU A 321 -2.29 0.23 -0.79
CA GLU A 321 -2.58 1.03 -1.98
C GLU A 321 -2.71 2.51 -1.63
N GLY A 322 -2.35 3.37 -2.59
CA GLY A 322 -2.21 4.83 -2.40
C GLY A 322 -3.49 5.56 -1.96
N HIS A 323 -4.66 4.94 -2.10
CA HIS A 323 -5.98 5.51 -1.82
C HIS A 323 -6.53 5.23 -0.42
N LEU A 324 -5.90 4.35 0.38
CA LEU A 324 -6.39 4.00 1.72
C LEU A 324 -6.13 5.08 2.78
N TYR A 325 -5.49 6.18 2.42
CA TYR A 325 -5.06 7.19 3.38
C TYR A 325 -6.20 8.14 3.76
N PRO A 326 -6.24 8.57 5.04
CA PRO A 326 -7.22 9.53 5.49
C PRO A 326 -7.13 10.80 4.66
N CYS A 327 -8.28 11.23 4.13
CA CYS A 327 -8.40 12.53 3.52
C CYS A 327 -9.84 13.06 3.66
N GLY A 328 -9.96 14.16 4.40
CA GLY A 328 -11.17 14.99 4.38
C GLY A 328 -12.20 14.69 5.45
N ALA A 329 -13.23 15.53 5.45
CA ALA A 329 -14.32 15.49 6.42
C ALA A 329 -15.23 14.25 6.25
N HIS A 330 -15.26 13.66 5.05
CA HIS A 330 -16.12 12.53 4.70
C HIS A 330 -15.41 11.17 4.80
N TYR A 331 -14.15 11.16 5.23
CA TYR A 331 -13.40 9.94 5.43
C TYR A 331 -13.98 9.17 6.63
N ARG A 332 -14.39 7.93 6.43
CA ARG A 332 -14.78 7.01 7.51
C ARG A 332 -14.11 5.67 7.31
N VAL A 333 -13.73 5.07 8.44
CA VAL A 333 -13.16 3.73 8.49
C VAL A 333 -13.97 2.93 9.46
N ILE A 334 -14.44 1.77 9.03
CA ILE A 334 -15.31 0.91 9.81
C ILE A 334 -14.75 -0.50 9.72
N ALA A 335 -14.40 -1.07 10.86
CA ALA A 335 -14.07 -2.48 10.94
C ALA A 335 -15.35 -3.29 11.22
N LEU A 336 -15.48 -4.43 10.55
CA LEU A 336 -16.66 -5.29 10.56
C LEU A 336 -16.19 -6.73 10.73
N GLN A 337 -17.00 -7.57 11.39
CA GLN A 337 -16.71 -9.00 11.54
C GLN A 337 -17.81 -9.95 11.00
N PRO A 338 -18.27 -9.79 9.75
CA PRO A 338 -19.29 -10.67 9.17
C PRO A 338 -18.80 -12.12 9.07
N LEU A 339 -19.59 -13.05 9.60
CA LEU A 339 -19.29 -14.50 9.61
C LEU A 339 -17.92 -14.86 10.22
N GLY A 340 -17.35 -13.99 11.06
CA GLY A 340 -16.02 -14.19 11.67
C GLY A 340 -14.84 -13.72 10.80
N TYR A 341 -15.07 -13.16 9.60
CA TYR A 341 -14.01 -12.56 8.78
C TYR A 341 -13.77 -11.12 9.17
N GLN A 342 -12.51 -10.70 9.18
CA GLN A 342 -12.14 -9.31 9.43
C GLN A 342 -12.30 -8.51 8.14
N VAL A 343 -13.21 -7.54 8.13
CA VAL A 343 -13.43 -6.67 6.97
C VAL A 343 -13.24 -5.20 7.36
N LEU A 344 -12.46 -4.48 6.56
CA LEU A 344 -12.31 -3.03 6.67
C LEU A 344 -13.08 -2.36 5.55
N LEU A 345 -14.00 -1.47 5.90
CA LEU A 345 -14.67 -0.56 4.98
C LEU A 345 -14.03 0.83 5.11
N VAL A 346 -13.50 1.33 4.00
CA VAL A 346 -12.98 2.70 3.87
C VAL A 346 -13.90 3.48 2.95
N LEU A 347 -14.50 4.54 3.46
CA LEU A 347 -15.40 5.44 2.74
C LEU A 347 -14.76 6.80 2.56
N ASN A 348 -14.65 7.26 1.32
CA ASN A 348 -14.25 8.60 0.96
C ASN A 348 -14.90 9.03 -0.36
N LEU A 349 -16.10 9.59 -0.30
CA LEU A 349 -16.85 9.94 -1.51
C LEU A 349 -16.38 11.24 -2.17
N ARG A 350 -15.50 12.04 -1.56
CA ARG A 350 -15.10 13.35 -2.11
C ARG A 350 -13.60 13.53 -2.15
N HIS A 351 -13.14 14.11 -3.27
CA HIS A 351 -11.78 14.58 -3.40
C HIS A 351 -11.60 15.82 -2.52
N VAL A 352 -10.67 15.78 -1.58
CA VAL A 352 -10.27 16.96 -0.81
C VAL A 352 -9.24 17.72 -1.63
N GLY A 353 -9.47 19.02 -1.83
CA GLY A 353 -8.77 19.83 -2.85
C GLY A 353 -7.23 19.80 -2.84
N MET A 354 -6.70 20.23 -3.98
CA MET A 354 -5.30 20.49 -4.36
C MET A 354 -4.29 19.34 -4.37
N HIS A 355 -4.45 18.29 -3.57
CA HIS A 355 -3.49 17.18 -3.60
C HIS A 355 -3.86 16.18 -4.69
N LYS A 356 -3.14 16.22 -5.83
CA LYS A 356 -3.31 15.39 -7.04
C LYS A 356 -3.26 13.85 -6.83
N GLY A 357 -3.22 13.35 -5.61
CA GLY A 357 -3.06 11.93 -5.29
C GLY A 357 -4.16 11.33 -4.41
N PHE A 358 -5.25 12.04 -4.12
CA PHE A 358 -6.34 11.48 -3.31
C PHE A 358 -7.60 11.32 -4.15
N GLN A 359 -7.84 10.09 -4.60
CA GLN A 359 -9.06 9.79 -5.34
C GLN A 359 -10.21 9.47 -4.37
N PRO A 360 -11.44 9.85 -4.72
CA PRO A 360 -12.62 9.31 -4.06
C PRO A 360 -12.54 7.77 -4.08
N THR A 361 -12.80 7.14 -2.95
CA THR A 361 -12.72 5.69 -2.81
C THR A 361 -13.84 5.15 -1.93
N VAL A 362 -14.38 4.00 -2.32
CA VAL A 362 -15.16 3.13 -1.45
C VAL A 362 -14.48 1.78 -1.55
N GLN A 363 -13.87 1.31 -0.47
CA GLN A 363 -13.09 0.08 -0.52
C GLN A 363 -13.48 -0.83 0.62
N LEU A 364 -13.76 -2.08 0.27
CA LEU A 364 -13.96 -3.20 1.18
C LEU A 364 -12.71 -4.08 1.11
N MET A 365 -12.07 -4.29 2.24
CA MET A 365 -10.89 -5.15 2.37
C MET A 365 -11.23 -6.31 3.28
N LEU A 366 -11.40 -7.50 2.72
CA LEU A 366 -11.60 -8.71 3.50
C LEU A 366 -10.23 -9.33 3.76
N SER A 367 -9.79 -9.29 5.01
CA SER A 367 -8.58 -9.98 5.44
C SER A 367 -8.91 -11.46 5.67
N ALA A 368 -8.21 -12.32 4.92
CA ALA A 368 -8.20 -13.76 5.15
C ALA A 368 -7.03 -14.41 4.40
N TRP A 369 -6.53 -15.52 4.94
CA TRP A 369 -5.67 -16.42 4.16
C TRP A 369 -6.54 -17.30 3.27
N ILE A 370 -6.36 -17.19 1.96
CA ILE A 370 -7.10 -17.93 0.95
C ILE A 370 -6.13 -18.87 0.23
N PRO A 371 -6.28 -20.21 0.40
CA PRO A 371 -5.36 -21.18 -0.17
C PRO A 371 -5.16 -20.97 -1.68
N GLY A 372 -3.90 -20.86 -2.11
CA GLY A 372 -3.58 -20.72 -3.53
C GLY A 372 -3.87 -19.35 -4.16
N ILE A 373 -4.49 -18.41 -3.42
CA ILE A 373 -4.56 -16.98 -3.79
C ILE A 373 -3.49 -16.22 -3.03
N THR A 374 -3.53 -16.28 -1.70
CA THR A 374 -2.62 -15.54 -0.82
C THR A 374 -1.16 -15.97 -0.95
N ASP A 375 -0.92 -17.19 -1.42
CA ASP A 375 0.42 -17.78 -1.54
C ASP A 375 1.14 -17.42 -2.86
N ARG A 376 0.41 -16.85 -3.83
CA ARG A 376 0.96 -16.51 -5.15
C ARG A 376 1.48 -15.07 -5.19
N SER A 377 2.43 -14.80 -6.07
CA SER A 377 2.85 -13.43 -6.34
C SER A 377 1.70 -12.67 -7.01
N LEU A 378 1.64 -11.34 -6.82
CA LEU A 378 0.65 -10.47 -7.48
C LEU A 378 0.73 -10.57 -9.01
N GLU A 379 1.92 -10.87 -9.55
CA GLU A 379 2.14 -11.04 -10.99
C GLU A 379 1.60 -12.38 -11.52
N GLU A 380 1.58 -13.43 -10.69
CA GLU A 380 1.02 -14.75 -11.01
C GLU A 380 -0.48 -14.86 -10.73
N LEU A 381 -1.01 -13.96 -9.90
CA LEU A 381 -2.44 -13.73 -9.76
C LEU A 381 -2.94 -13.07 -11.05
N GLY A 382 -3.02 -13.87 -12.12
CA GLY A 382 -3.89 -13.58 -13.24
C GLY A 382 -5.28 -13.22 -12.71
N THR A 383 -5.93 -12.33 -13.45
CA THR A 383 -7.23 -11.68 -13.29
C THR A 383 -8.31 -12.53 -12.60
N VAL A 384 -9.43 -11.87 -12.26
CA VAL A 384 -10.72 -12.42 -11.77
C VAL A 384 -11.07 -13.85 -12.26
N ASP A 385 -10.58 -14.27 -13.41
CA ASP A 385 -10.54 -15.65 -13.94
C ASP A 385 -10.28 -16.75 -12.89
N LEU A 386 -9.39 -16.55 -11.92
CA LEU A 386 -9.18 -17.54 -10.84
C LEU A 386 -10.44 -17.72 -9.99
N LEU A 387 -11.16 -16.64 -9.69
CA LEU A 387 -12.42 -16.64 -8.98
C LEU A 387 -13.55 -17.21 -9.85
N ARG A 388 -13.41 -17.24 -11.18
CA ARG A 388 -14.46 -17.73 -12.09
C ARG A 388 -14.36 -19.22 -12.43
N ARG A 389 -13.42 -19.96 -11.84
CA ARG A 389 -13.25 -21.41 -12.14
C ARG A 389 -14.38 -22.30 -11.62
N SER A 390 -15.07 -21.88 -10.57
CA SER A 390 -16.18 -22.62 -9.98
C SER A 390 -17.52 -21.94 -10.29
N PRO A 391 -18.57 -22.69 -10.69
CA PRO A 391 -19.90 -22.13 -10.94
C PRO A 391 -20.46 -21.35 -9.74
N THR A 392 -20.17 -21.78 -8.52
CA THR A 392 -20.61 -21.09 -7.29
C THR A 392 -19.90 -19.76 -7.11
N HIS A 393 -18.58 -19.71 -7.38
CA HIS A 393 -17.81 -18.48 -7.26
C HIS A 393 -18.23 -17.47 -8.32
N VAL A 394 -18.47 -17.92 -9.57
CA VAL A 394 -18.99 -17.07 -10.67
C VAL A 394 -20.26 -16.35 -10.25
N LYS A 395 -21.25 -17.07 -9.70
CA LYS A 395 -22.52 -16.45 -9.25
C LYS A 395 -22.32 -15.34 -8.22
N LEU A 396 -21.39 -15.52 -7.29
CA LEU A 396 -21.11 -14.52 -6.24
C LEU A 396 -20.32 -13.34 -6.79
N VAL A 397 -19.35 -13.58 -7.66
CA VAL A 397 -18.61 -12.53 -8.36
C VAL A 397 -19.57 -11.71 -9.23
N ASP A 398 -20.41 -12.37 -10.03
CA ASP A 398 -21.41 -11.72 -10.88
C ASP A 398 -22.42 -10.92 -10.03
N ALA A 399 -22.82 -11.43 -8.87
CA ALA A 399 -23.69 -10.70 -7.93
C ALA A 399 -23.05 -9.40 -7.41
N ILE A 400 -21.73 -9.42 -7.12
CA ILE A 400 -20.98 -8.24 -6.67
C ILE A 400 -20.80 -7.26 -7.85
N GLU A 401 -20.52 -7.75 -9.04
CA GLU A 401 -20.40 -6.95 -10.27
C GLU A 401 -21.73 -6.33 -10.70
N MET A 402 -22.84 -7.04 -10.57
CA MET A 402 -24.19 -6.51 -10.78
C MET A 402 -24.54 -5.40 -9.78
N ALA A 403 -24.01 -5.46 -8.56
CA ALA A 403 -24.10 -4.38 -7.59
C ALA A 403 -23.18 -3.18 -7.91
N GLY A 404 -22.39 -3.28 -8.99
CA GLY A 404 -21.50 -2.23 -9.47
C GLY A 404 -20.11 -2.26 -8.85
N PHE A 405 -19.69 -3.38 -8.25
CA PHE A 405 -18.40 -3.53 -7.58
C PHE A 405 -17.54 -4.59 -8.26
N ARG A 406 -16.24 -4.35 -8.32
CA ARG A 406 -15.24 -5.31 -8.79
C ARG A 406 -14.59 -5.98 -7.59
N VAL A 407 -14.23 -7.25 -7.73
CA VAL A 407 -13.49 -8.01 -6.71
C VAL A 407 -12.13 -8.39 -7.28
N GLU A 408 -11.07 -8.07 -6.56
CA GLU A 408 -9.71 -8.44 -6.92
C GLU A 408 -9.05 -9.26 -5.81
N PRO A 409 -8.35 -10.35 -6.16
CA PRO A 409 -7.52 -11.07 -5.21
C PRO A 409 -6.31 -10.23 -4.81
N SER A 410 -5.91 -10.35 -3.55
CA SER A 410 -4.72 -9.69 -3.01
C SER A 410 -3.96 -10.65 -2.10
N THR A 411 -2.67 -10.38 -1.88
CA THR A 411 -1.88 -11.10 -0.87
C THR A 411 -2.42 -10.87 0.56
N GLY A 412 -3.28 -9.87 0.78
CA GLY A 412 -3.98 -9.66 2.05
C GLY A 412 -5.34 -10.38 2.19
N GLY A 413 -5.88 -10.95 1.10
CA GLY A 413 -7.23 -11.50 1.05
C GLY A 413 -7.98 -11.06 -0.21
N LEU A 414 -9.15 -10.44 -0.04
CA LEU A 414 -9.95 -9.91 -1.16
C LEU A 414 -10.11 -8.40 -1.05
N LEU A 415 -9.94 -7.72 -2.17
CA LEU A 415 -10.26 -6.31 -2.35
C LEU A 415 -11.56 -6.19 -3.12
N CYS A 416 -12.41 -5.27 -2.71
CA CYS A 416 -13.62 -4.95 -3.44
C CYS A 416 -13.79 -3.44 -3.50
N PHE A 417 -14.00 -2.93 -4.72
CA PHE A 417 -14.08 -1.49 -5.01
C PHE A 417 -15.11 -1.24 -6.11
N PRO A 418 -15.76 -0.07 -6.14
CA PRO A 418 -16.77 0.24 -7.14
C PRO A 418 -16.13 0.30 -8.54
N SER A 419 -16.93 0.00 -9.56
CA SER A 419 -16.61 0.41 -10.93
C SER A 419 -16.57 1.93 -11.03
N ASP A 420 -15.92 2.47 -12.06
CA ASP A 420 -15.80 3.92 -12.23
C ASP A 420 -17.18 4.58 -12.38
N GLU A 421 -18.12 3.89 -13.03
CA GLU A 421 -19.53 4.27 -13.16
C GLU A 421 -20.24 4.30 -11.79
N THR A 422 -20.07 3.25 -11.00
CA THR A 422 -20.64 3.18 -9.65
C THR A 422 -20.04 4.23 -8.74
N MET A 423 -18.73 4.49 -8.84
CA MET A 423 -18.07 5.55 -8.07
C MET A 423 -18.62 6.93 -8.47
N HIS A 424 -18.82 7.18 -9.76
CA HIS A 424 -19.48 8.40 -10.24
C HIS A 424 -20.93 8.52 -9.73
N ALA A 425 -21.68 7.42 -9.72
CA ALA A 425 -23.03 7.37 -9.17
C ALA A 425 -23.04 7.65 -7.66
N LEU A 426 -22.15 7.02 -6.87
CA LEU A 426 -22.05 7.24 -5.42
C LEU A 426 -21.65 8.68 -5.06
N ARG A 427 -20.89 9.36 -5.93
CA ARG A 427 -20.55 10.77 -5.76
C ARG A 427 -21.72 11.71 -5.98
N SER A 428 -22.66 11.34 -6.84
CA SER A 428 -23.85 12.16 -7.18
C SER A 428 -25.07 11.79 -6.32
N GLN A 429 -25.16 10.53 -5.90
CA GLN A 429 -26.28 9.92 -5.18
C GLN A 429 -25.71 9.06 -4.04
N PRO A 430 -25.19 9.67 -2.95
CA PRO A 430 -24.54 8.95 -1.86
C PRO A 430 -25.48 7.98 -1.12
N GLU A 431 -26.81 8.16 -1.24
CA GLU A 431 -27.82 7.21 -0.78
C GLU A 431 -27.67 5.81 -1.38
N LYS A 432 -27.03 5.66 -2.55
CA LYS A 432 -26.72 4.35 -3.15
C LYS A 432 -25.75 3.49 -2.34
N LEU A 433 -25.15 4.03 -1.27
CA LEU A 433 -24.35 3.26 -0.31
C LEU A 433 -25.15 2.12 0.38
N HIS A 434 -26.49 2.14 0.33
CA HIS A 434 -27.34 1.06 0.87
C HIS A 434 -27.10 -0.32 0.24
N VAL A 435 -26.37 -0.40 -0.89
CA VAL A 435 -25.97 -1.67 -1.51
C VAL A 435 -24.81 -2.35 -0.79
N LEU A 436 -24.03 -1.61 0.02
CA LEU A 436 -22.83 -2.13 0.68
C LEU A 436 -23.06 -3.35 1.61
N PRO A 437 -24.15 -3.44 2.40
CA PRO A 437 -24.41 -4.63 3.22
C PRO A 437 -24.57 -5.90 2.37
N TYR A 438 -25.22 -5.79 1.21
CA TYR A 438 -25.36 -6.90 0.26
C TYR A 438 -24.02 -7.30 -0.36
N VAL A 439 -23.21 -6.32 -0.78
CA VAL A 439 -21.86 -6.58 -1.30
C VAL A 439 -20.97 -7.25 -0.25
N LEU A 440 -21.07 -6.82 1.00
CA LEU A 440 -20.35 -7.40 2.14
C LEU A 440 -20.73 -8.88 2.37
N ASP A 441 -22.02 -9.21 2.30
CA ASP A 441 -22.50 -10.60 2.40
C ASP A 441 -21.96 -11.46 1.27
N ALA A 442 -22.08 -11.00 0.03
CA ALA A 442 -21.59 -11.72 -1.13
C ALA A 442 -20.06 -11.94 -1.05
N LEU A 443 -19.31 -10.92 -0.61
CA LEU A 443 -17.85 -10.99 -0.46
C LEU A 443 -17.42 -12.01 0.62
N THR A 444 -18.12 -12.06 1.76
CA THR A 444 -17.81 -13.02 2.82
C THR A 444 -18.21 -14.45 2.49
N LEU A 445 -19.33 -14.64 1.79
CA LEU A 445 -19.71 -15.94 1.24
C LEU A 445 -18.68 -16.40 0.22
N LEU A 446 -18.23 -15.51 -0.67
CA LEU A 446 -17.17 -15.81 -1.64
C LEU A 446 -15.89 -16.28 -0.94
N ALA A 447 -15.43 -15.56 0.08
CA ALA A 447 -14.28 -15.98 0.88
C ALA A 447 -14.49 -17.37 1.52
N THR A 448 -15.68 -17.64 2.07
CA THR A 448 -16.02 -18.94 2.64
C THR A 448 -15.93 -20.06 1.60
N TYR A 449 -16.47 -19.86 0.40
CA TYR A 449 -16.42 -20.84 -0.68
C TYR A 449 -15.03 -21.02 -1.29
N LEU A 450 -14.13 -20.05 -1.11
CA LEU A 450 -12.72 -20.18 -1.47
C LEU A 450 -11.90 -20.93 -0.41
N GLY A 451 -12.53 -21.37 0.70
CA GLY A 451 -11.84 -22.05 1.80
C GLY A 451 -11.00 -21.10 2.65
N ALA A 452 -11.36 -19.81 2.68
CA ALA A 452 -10.66 -18.80 3.46
C ALA A 452 -10.69 -19.12 4.95
N GLN A 453 -9.53 -19.08 5.60
CA GLN A 453 -9.43 -19.28 7.05
C GLN A 453 -9.90 -18.04 7.81
N ARG A 454 -10.75 -18.25 8.83
CA ARG A 454 -11.27 -17.18 9.70
C ARG A 454 -10.26 -16.83 10.77
N TYR A 455 -10.19 -15.55 11.14
CA TYR A 455 -9.48 -15.12 12.33
C TYR A 455 -10.36 -15.39 13.56
N THR A 456 -9.88 -16.19 14.50
CA THR A 456 -10.60 -16.51 15.74
C THR A 456 -10.51 -15.39 16.78
N GLN A 457 -9.61 -14.42 16.58
CA GLN A 457 -9.43 -13.28 17.46
C GLN A 457 -10.50 -12.21 17.19
N PRO A 458 -11.13 -11.64 18.25
CA PRO A 458 -12.08 -10.54 18.10
C PRO A 458 -11.39 -9.25 17.62
N LEU A 459 -12.18 -8.31 17.11
CA LEU A 459 -11.72 -6.96 16.78
C LEU A 459 -11.00 -6.30 17.98
N PRO A 460 -9.89 -5.58 17.76
CA PRO A 460 -9.07 -4.97 18.81
C PRO A 460 -9.72 -3.78 19.53
#